data_AF-A0A2K8PF44-F1
#
_entry.id   AF-A0A2K8PF44-F1
#
_cell.length_a   1.000
_cell.length_b   1.000
_cell.length_c   1.000
_cell.angle_alpha   90.00
_cell.angle_beta   90.00
_cell.angle_gamma   90.00
#
_symmetry.space_group_name_H-M   'P 1'
#
loop_
_entity.id
_entity.type
_entity.pdbx_description
1 polymer ?
#
loop_
_entity_poly.entity_id
_entity_poly.type
_entity_poly.pdbx_seq_one_letter_code
_entity_poly.pdbx_strand_id
1 'polypeptide(L)'
;MHDSSVGGPLLWPADEPWPHCDAPHEGGDHALAELRLQQRIRASEAMHPDGDAPVPGYTPAEQAVLDRLDSDETWHDSSWLEGPVALLPLAQLYVRDVPGLRPPAGAGADLLQVLWCPFDHPPEQYMPRTVVVWRSAAAVNEVFTSPPEPPLVVEEYLPEPCVLAPEQVTEYPGAGELSGELLEQIGDWSLWQAAGAGVDSSYAPYPDSFYGSHLSVAPGWKVGGWPMWGYTDPAPRSCPACGTAMDPLLTIATFEWDSSNGSWIPYEDQAAASSTDPRYRDLTQPTRIQIGSGYKQQLYFCPAAPEHPHIELMQ
;
A
#
# COMPACT_ATOMS: atom_id res chain seq x y z
N MET A 1 10.47 -20.71 6.43
CA MET A 1 9.10 -20.21 6.64
C MET A 1 9.09 -18.83 6.04
N HIS A 2 8.16 -18.55 5.13
CA HIS A 2 8.05 -17.24 4.48
C HIS A 2 7.06 -16.39 5.27
N ASP A 3 7.39 -15.13 5.48
CA ASP A 3 6.54 -14.18 6.18
C ASP A 3 5.73 -13.35 5.18
N SER A 4 4.65 -12.74 5.65
CA SER A 4 3.96 -11.70 4.89
C SER A 4 4.82 -10.44 4.80
N SER A 5 4.88 -9.84 3.62
CA SER A 5 5.80 -8.72 3.35
C SER A 5 5.30 -7.81 2.25
N VAL A 6 5.75 -6.56 2.27
CA VAL A 6 5.67 -5.60 1.15
C VAL A 6 7.07 -5.43 0.56
N GLY A 7 7.18 -5.33 -0.78
CA GLY A 7 8.45 -5.22 -1.50
C GLY A 7 9.41 -6.42 -1.38
N GLY A 8 9.02 -7.45 -0.63
CA GLY A 8 9.79 -8.67 -0.43
C GLY A 8 9.69 -9.68 -1.59
N PRO A 9 10.51 -10.74 -1.56
CA PRO A 9 10.46 -11.79 -2.57
C PRO A 9 9.14 -12.57 -2.51
N LEU A 10 8.56 -12.84 -3.67
CA LEU A 10 7.37 -13.67 -3.79
C LEU A 10 7.72 -15.15 -3.81
N LEU A 11 6.87 -15.96 -3.19
CA LEU A 11 6.76 -17.40 -3.41
C LEU A 11 6.13 -17.66 -4.78
N TRP A 12 6.86 -17.30 -5.84
CA TRP A 12 6.44 -17.50 -7.23
C TRP A 12 6.99 -18.83 -7.75
N PRO A 13 6.23 -19.64 -8.50
CA PRO A 13 6.62 -20.98 -8.89
C PRO A 13 7.53 -20.89 -10.11
N ALA A 14 8.57 -21.71 -10.16
CA ALA A 14 9.55 -21.65 -11.24
C ALA A 14 8.96 -22.02 -12.62
N ASP A 15 7.85 -22.74 -12.65
CA ASP A 15 7.16 -23.21 -13.86
C ASP A 15 6.06 -22.25 -14.36
N GLU A 16 5.75 -21.19 -13.63
CA GLU A 16 4.82 -20.15 -14.07
C GLU A 16 5.57 -18.93 -14.63
N PRO A 17 5.14 -18.39 -15.79
CA PRO A 17 5.75 -17.18 -16.35
C PRO A 17 5.54 -15.99 -15.40
N TRP A 18 6.56 -15.13 -15.31
CA TRP A 18 6.44 -13.88 -14.55
C TRP A 18 5.39 -12.96 -15.22
N PRO A 19 4.50 -12.31 -14.46
CA PRO A 19 3.51 -11.39 -15.01
C PRO A 19 4.15 -10.15 -15.66
N HIS A 20 3.60 -9.70 -16.79
CA HIS A 20 4.03 -8.50 -17.49
C HIS A 20 2.84 -7.58 -17.76
N CYS A 21 3.09 -6.27 -17.83
CA CYS A 21 2.15 -5.27 -18.31
C CYS A 21 2.40 -5.02 -19.81
N ASP A 22 1.40 -5.26 -20.64
CA ASP A 22 1.45 -5.00 -22.09
C ASP A 22 0.89 -3.61 -22.47
N ALA A 23 0.45 -2.82 -21.48
CA ALA A 23 -0.13 -1.51 -21.74
C ALA A 23 0.95 -0.50 -22.17
N PRO A 24 0.59 0.61 -22.84
CA PRO A 24 1.51 1.73 -23.00
C PRO A 24 1.94 2.27 -21.64
N HIS A 25 3.24 2.57 -21.51
CA HIS A 25 3.85 3.09 -20.29
C HIS A 25 4.25 4.55 -20.53
N GLU A 26 3.73 5.44 -19.71
CA GLU A 26 4.18 6.83 -19.63
C GLU A 26 4.87 7.02 -18.28
N GLY A 27 5.95 7.81 -18.29
CA GLY A 27 6.75 8.02 -17.09
C GLY A 27 7.83 6.94 -16.92
N GLY A 28 8.70 7.17 -15.93
CA GLY A 28 9.96 6.46 -15.73
C GLY A 28 11.08 7.45 -15.57
N ASP A 29 11.54 7.61 -14.33
CA ASP A 29 12.54 8.58 -13.89
C ASP A 29 13.83 7.89 -13.46
N HIS A 30 13.78 6.61 -13.03
CA HIS A 30 14.96 5.96 -12.47
C HIS A 30 15.19 4.53 -12.94
N ALA A 31 16.46 4.15 -13.04
CA ALA A 31 16.86 2.76 -13.25
C ALA A 31 16.64 1.95 -11.96
N LEU A 32 15.91 0.84 -12.05
CA LEU A 32 15.56 0.02 -10.88
C LEU A 32 16.81 -0.44 -10.09
N ALA A 33 17.88 -0.79 -10.78
CA ALA A 33 19.12 -1.24 -10.16
C ALA A 33 19.77 -0.15 -9.27
N GLU A 34 19.60 1.12 -9.63
CA GLU A 34 20.12 2.27 -8.90
C GLU A 34 19.32 2.54 -7.64
N LEU A 35 17.98 2.55 -7.75
CA LEU A 35 17.10 2.67 -6.58
C LEU A 35 17.31 1.51 -5.60
N ARG A 36 17.44 0.27 -6.08
CA ARG A 36 17.75 -0.88 -5.22
C ARG A 36 19.11 -0.77 -4.54
N LEU A 37 20.09 -0.12 -5.17
CA LEU A 37 21.36 0.18 -4.51
C LEU A 37 21.17 1.19 -3.38
N GLN A 38 20.42 2.27 -3.63
CA GLN A 38 20.09 3.26 -2.62
C GLN A 38 19.34 2.63 -1.44
N GLN A 39 18.34 1.77 -1.69
CA GLN A 39 17.63 1.03 -0.64
C GLN A 39 18.57 0.17 0.21
N ARG A 40 19.50 -0.58 -0.40
CA ARG A 40 20.50 -1.38 0.34
C ARG A 40 21.40 -0.51 1.21
N ILE A 41 21.81 0.64 0.70
CA ILE A 41 22.62 1.62 1.45
C ILE A 41 21.82 2.12 2.66
N ARG A 42 20.59 2.62 2.45
CA ARG A 42 19.71 3.08 3.54
C ARG A 42 19.47 2.00 4.59
N ALA A 43 19.19 0.78 4.17
CA ALA A 43 18.97 -0.36 5.08
C ALA A 43 20.23 -0.68 5.91
N SER A 44 21.41 -0.66 5.28
CA SER A 44 22.68 -0.86 5.98
C SER A 44 22.94 0.24 7.02
N GLU A 45 22.59 1.49 6.72
CA GLU A 45 22.76 2.61 7.64
C GLU A 45 21.79 2.54 8.82
N ALA A 46 20.54 2.18 8.57
CA ALA A 46 19.53 1.98 9.61
C ALA A 46 19.94 0.89 10.63
N MET A 47 20.73 -0.12 10.21
CA MET A 47 21.29 -1.15 11.10
C MET A 47 22.45 -0.66 11.98
N HIS A 48 23.02 0.52 11.70
CA HIS A 48 24.16 1.09 12.42
C HIS A 48 23.90 2.52 12.94
N PRO A 49 22.86 2.72 13.76
CA PRO A 49 22.38 4.07 14.12
C PRO A 49 23.35 4.88 15.00
N ASP A 50 24.22 4.22 15.75
CA ASP A 50 25.14 4.87 16.70
C ASP A 50 26.50 5.27 16.08
N GLY A 51 26.74 4.96 14.80
CA GLY A 51 28.01 5.30 14.11
C GLY A 51 29.25 4.58 14.64
N ASP A 52 29.08 3.55 15.50
CA ASP A 52 30.17 2.87 16.22
C ASP A 52 31.04 1.95 15.35
N ALA A 53 30.58 1.61 14.15
CA ALA A 53 31.43 1.05 13.12
C ALA A 53 31.65 2.13 12.04
N PRO A 54 32.87 2.32 11.50
CA PRO A 54 33.00 3.07 10.28
C PRO A 54 32.20 2.28 9.23
N VAL A 55 30.99 2.74 8.90
CA VAL A 55 30.40 2.39 7.61
C VAL A 55 31.51 2.71 6.62
N PRO A 56 32.05 1.72 5.89
CA PRO A 56 33.03 2.03 4.86
C PRO A 56 32.40 3.13 4.01
N GLY A 57 33.07 4.28 3.87
CA GLY A 57 32.55 5.34 3.03
C GLY A 57 32.18 4.76 1.66
N TYR A 58 31.11 5.25 1.04
CA TYR A 58 30.62 4.69 -0.22
C TYR A 58 31.75 4.55 -1.22
N THR A 59 31.75 3.45 -1.96
CA THR A 59 32.67 3.32 -3.09
C THR A 59 32.43 4.48 -4.07
N PRO A 60 33.44 4.91 -4.85
CA PRO A 60 33.23 5.95 -5.85
C PRO A 60 32.09 5.64 -6.84
N ALA A 61 31.81 4.36 -7.09
CA ALA A 61 30.70 3.91 -7.93
C ALA A 61 29.34 4.11 -7.24
N GLU A 62 29.23 3.76 -5.96
CA GLU A 62 28.01 4.00 -5.15
C GLU A 62 27.75 5.49 -5.00
N GLN A 63 28.77 6.29 -4.67
CA GLN A 63 28.63 7.75 -4.59
C GLN A 63 28.15 8.33 -5.91
N ALA A 64 28.68 7.89 -7.05
CA ALA A 64 28.24 8.37 -8.36
C ALA A 64 26.80 7.95 -8.72
N VAL A 65 26.25 6.88 -8.12
CA VAL A 65 24.83 6.54 -8.25
C VAL A 65 23.99 7.47 -7.39
N LEU A 66 24.37 7.66 -6.12
CA LEU A 66 23.68 8.56 -5.20
C LEU A 66 23.65 10.00 -5.71
N ASP A 67 24.80 10.52 -6.18
CA ASP A 67 24.91 11.87 -6.74
C ASP A 67 24.01 12.06 -7.97
N ARG A 68 23.75 10.99 -8.74
CA ARG A 68 22.84 11.05 -9.89
C ARG A 68 21.39 11.06 -9.42
N LEU A 69 21.01 10.18 -8.49
CA LEU A 69 19.66 10.16 -7.93
C LEU A 69 19.30 11.49 -7.24
N ASP A 70 20.25 12.11 -6.54
CA ASP A 70 20.07 13.42 -5.89
C ASP A 70 20.01 14.59 -6.88
N SER A 71 20.37 14.38 -8.14
CA SER A 71 20.29 15.43 -9.16
C SER A 71 18.87 15.50 -9.75
N ASP A 72 18.29 16.71 -9.76
CA ASP A 72 17.04 17.05 -10.49
C ASP A 72 17.14 16.79 -12.02
N GLU A 73 18.31 16.36 -12.51
CA GLU A 73 18.58 16.01 -13.91
C GLU A 73 18.16 14.59 -14.30
N THR A 74 17.60 13.80 -13.37
CA THR A 74 17.14 12.41 -13.60
C THR A 74 15.77 12.30 -14.27
N TRP A 75 15.24 13.38 -14.82
CA TRP A 75 14.13 13.28 -15.76
C TRP A 75 14.60 12.61 -17.06
N HIS A 76 14.48 11.28 -17.11
CA HIS A 76 14.49 10.57 -18.38
C HIS A 76 13.22 10.97 -19.15
N ASP A 77 13.40 11.47 -20.38
CA ASP A 77 12.32 11.59 -21.38
C ASP A 77 11.89 10.16 -21.76
N SER A 78 11.09 9.56 -20.88
CA SER A 78 10.47 8.24 -21.03
C SER A 78 9.29 8.32 -21.97
N SER A 79 9.54 8.88 -23.16
CA SER A 79 8.63 8.82 -24.29
C SER A 79 8.40 7.36 -24.66
N TRP A 80 7.35 6.78 -24.08
CA TRP A 80 6.75 5.48 -24.36
C TRP A 80 7.75 4.33 -24.44
N LEU A 81 8.06 3.71 -23.29
CA LEU A 81 8.73 2.41 -23.30
C LEU A 81 7.88 1.42 -24.13
N GLU A 82 8.41 1.02 -25.28
CA GLU A 82 7.75 0.05 -26.15
C GLU A 82 8.01 -1.38 -25.66
N GLY A 83 6.93 -2.11 -25.38
CA GLY A 83 6.96 -3.54 -25.07
C GLY A 83 6.52 -3.89 -23.66
N PRO A 84 6.44 -5.20 -23.35
CA PRO A 84 5.98 -5.68 -22.05
C PRO A 84 6.94 -5.31 -20.93
N VAL A 85 6.40 -4.76 -19.85
CA VAL A 85 7.15 -4.43 -18.62
C VAL A 85 6.91 -5.50 -17.57
N ALA A 86 7.99 -6.06 -17.01
CA ALA A 86 7.89 -7.01 -15.91
C ALA A 86 7.27 -6.32 -14.68
N LEU A 87 6.23 -6.92 -14.08
CA LEU A 87 5.60 -6.35 -12.90
C LEU A 87 6.52 -6.46 -11.68
N LEU A 88 6.51 -5.43 -10.82
CA LEU A 88 7.22 -5.49 -9.54
C LEU A 88 6.40 -6.26 -8.51
N PRO A 89 7.06 -7.04 -7.63
CA PRO A 89 6.40 -7.62 -6.48
C PRO A 89 6.00 -6.50 -5.50
N LEU A 90 4.71 -6.40 -5.20
CA LEU A 90 4.20 -5.40 -4.27
C LEU A 90 3.99 -5.98 -2.88
N ALA A 91 3.17 -7.02 -2.78
CA ALA A 91 2.80 -7.61 -1.49
C ALA A 91 2.64 -9.12 -1.58
N GLN A 92 2.99 -9.80 -0.49
CA GLN A 92 2.70 -11.21 -0.25
C GLN A 92 2.06 -11.36 1.12
N LEU A 93 0.83 -11.85 1.18
CA LEU A 93 0.05 -11.94 2.41
C LEU A 93 -0.42 -13.37 2.63
N TYR A 94 0.00 -13.98 3.74
CA TYR A 94 -0.51 -15.27 4.17
C TYR A 94 -1.79 -15.08 5.00
N VAL A 95 -2.78 -15.95 4.77
CA VAL A 95 -4.05 -15.95 5.54
C VAL A 95 -3.79 -16.18 7.03
N ARG A 96 -2.73 -16.91 7.39
CA ARG A 96 -2.33 -17.14 8.79
C ARG A 96 -1.79 -15.88 9.48
N ASP A 97 -1.27 -14.92 8.73
CA ASP A 97 -0.65 -13.72 9.29
C ASP A 97 -1.67 -12.58 9.31
N VAL A 98 -2.65 -12.56 8.38
CA VAL A 98 -3.64 -11.48 8.25
C VAL A 98 -5.05 -11.99 8.56
N PRO A 99 -5.57 -11.84 9.80
CA PRO A 99 -6.86 -12.39 10.20
C PRO A 99 -8.08 -11.85 9.44
N GLY A 100 -7.96 -10.69 8.77
CA GLY A 100 -9.00 -10.11 7.92
C GLY A 100 -9.00 -10.64 6.49
N LEU A 101 -7.92 -11.30 6.05
CA LEU A 101 -7.77 -11.78 4.68
C LEU A 101 -8.67 -12.99 4.45
N ARG A 102 -9.55 -12.92 3.44
CA ARG A 102 -10.49 -13.98 3.09
C ARG A 102 -10.23 -14.43 1.66
N PRO A 103 -9.75 -15.67 1.44
CA PRO A 103 -9.63 -16.19 0.09
C PRO A 103 -11.02 -16.37 -0.54
N PRO A 104 -11.14 -16.21 -1.88
CA PRO A 104 -12.37 -16.51 -2.59
C PRO A 104 -12.84 -17.95 -2.34
N ALA A 105 -14.16 -18.15 -2.29
CA ALA A 105 -14.75 -19.44 -1.98
C ALA A 105 -14.26 -20.53 -2.96
N GLY A 106 -13.86 -21.69 -2.41
CA GLY A 106 -13.45 -22.85 -3.21
C GLY A 106 -12.01 -22.82 -3.75
N ALA A 107 -11.26 -21.74 -3.57
CA ALA A 107 -9.89 -21.62 -4.09
C ALA A 107 -8.86 -22.53 -3.38
N GLY A 108 -9.12 -22.91 -2.11
CA GLY A 108 -8.13 -23.62 -1.28
C GLY A 108 -6.82 -22.82 -1.08
N ALA A 109 -6.84 -21.52 -1.37
CA ALA A 109 -5.70 -20.63 -1.31
C ALA A 109 -5.46 -20.13 0.12
N ASP A 110 -4.21 -20.07 0.53
CA ASP A 110 -3.74 -19.54 1.81
C ASP A 110 -2.71 -18.42 1.65
N LEU A 111 -2.46 -18.00 0.40
CA LEU A 111 -1.52 -16.96 0.01
C LEU A 111 -2.12 -16.04 -1.05
N LEU A 112 -2.08 -14.74 -0.76
CA LEU A 112 -2.37 -13.65 -1.70
C LEU A 112 -1.04 -13.02 -2.14
N GLN A 113 -0.88 -12.84 -3.44
CA GLN A 113 0.25 -12.11 -4.04
C GLN A 113 -0.28 -10.98 -4.89
N VAL A 114 0.31 -9.81 -4.74
CA VAL A 114 0.01 -8.62 -5.53
C VAL A 114 1.28 -8.19 -6.23
N LEU A 115 1.20 -8.02 -7.53
CA LEU A 115 2.24 -7.42 -8.36
C LEU A 115 1.65 -6.18 -9.02
N TRP A 116 2.49 -5.23 -9.40
CA TRP A 116 2.01 -4.04 -10.09
C TRP A 116 2.99 -3.51 -11.13
N CYS A 117 2.46 -2.74 -12.07
CA CYS A 117 3.23 -2.06 -13.08
C CYS A 117 3.91 -0.83 -12.44
N PRO A 118 5.22 -0.64 -12.59
CA PRO A 118 5.92 0.50 -11.98
C PRO A 118 5.73 1.82 -12.76
N PHE A 119 4.61 1.99 -13.45
CA PHE A 119 4.30 3.14 -14.30
C PHE A 119 2.83 3.52 -14.21
N ASP A 120 2.53 4.76 -14.56
CA ASP A 120 1.17 5.23 -14.79
C ASP A 120 0.62 4.78 -16.14
N HIS A 121 -0.71 4.74 -16.26
CA HIS A 121 -1.42 4.31 -17.46
C HIS A 121 -2.47 5.32 -17.95
N PRO A 122 -2.05 6.57 -18.26
CA PRO A 122 -2.95 7.57 -18.83
C PRO A 122 -3.43 7.16 -20.24
N PRO A 123 -4.57 7.70 -20.71
CA PRO A 123 -5.46 8.62 -20.00
C PRO A 123 -6.47 7.90 -19.10
N GLU A 124 -6.48 6.57 -19.10
CA GLU A 124 -7.50 5.76 -18.41
C GLU A 124 -7.32 5.81 -16.88
N GLN A 125 -6.07 5.68 -16.41
CA GLN A 125 -5.73 5.63 -15.00
C GLN A 125 -4.35 6.23 -14.73
N TYR A 126 -4.27 7.20 -13.82
CA TYR A 126 -2.99 7.78 -13.38
C TYR A 126 -2.43 7.03 -12.16
N MET A 127 -2.41 5.70 -12.22
CA MET A 127 -1.89 4.82 -11.16
C MET A 127 -1.36 3.49 -11.73
N PRO A 128 -0.59 2.71 -10.94
CA PRO A 128 -0.12 1.38 -11.29
C PRO A 128 -1.25 0.42 -11.62
N ARG A 129 -1.13 -0.34 -12.71
CA ARG A 129 -2.00 -1.52 -12.94
C ARG A 129 -1.56 -2.68 -12.08
N THR A 130 -2.51 -3.41 -11.51
CA THR A 130 -2.24 -4.51 -10.59
C THR A 130 -2.58 -5.89 -11.16
N VAL A 131 -1.82 -6.90 -10.73
CA VAL A 131 -2.13 -8.33 -10.89
C VAL A 131 -2.26 -8.94 -9.52
N VAL A 132 -3.41 -9.56 -9.27
CA VAL A 132 -3.76 -10.19 -8.00
C VAL A 132 -3.82 -11.70 -8.21
N VAL A 133 -3.08 -12.45 -7.41
CA VAL A 133 -2.98 -13.91 -7.52
C VAL A 133 -3.24 -14.57 -6.18
N TRP A 134 -4.22 -15.47 -6.16
CA TRP A 134 -4.50 -16.36 -5.03
C TRP A 134 -3.91 -17.74 -5.31
N ARG A 135 -3.22 -18.32 -4.32
CA ARG A 135 -2.64 -19.67 -4.45
C ARG A 135 -2.50 -20.38 -3.12
N SER A 136 -2.24 -21.69 -3.22
CA SER A 136 -1.78 -22.48 -2.09
C SER A 136 -0.26 -22.41 -2.00
N ALA A 137 0.27 -21.90 -0.89
CA ALA A 137 1.71 -21.85 -0.63
C ALA A 137 2.35 -23.24 -0.63
N ALA A 138 1.63 -24.26 -0.15
CA ALA A 138 2.08 -25.63 -0.13
C ALA A 138 2.19 -26.29 -1.51
N ALA A 139 1.55 -25.70 -2.54
CA ALA A 139 1.65 -26.19 -3.92
C ALA A 139 2.94 -25.73 -4.62
N VAL A 140 3.65 -24.73 -4.09
CA VAL A 140 4.88 -24.20 -4.68
C VAL A 140 6.06 -25.07 -4.24
N ASN A 141 6.57 -25.90 -5.16
CA ASN A 141 7.68 -26.81 -4.89
C ASN A 141 9.05 -26.17 -5.18
N GLU A 142 9.17 -25.46 -6.30
CA GLU A 142 10.39 -24.76 -6.73
C GLU A 142 10.07 -23.28 -6.92
N VAL A 143 10.89 -22.42 -6.33
CA VAL A 143 10.67 -20.97 -6.31
C VAL A 143 11.47 -20.31 -7.43
N PHE A 144 10.84 -19.38 -8.14
CA PHE A 144 11.47 -18.53 -9.15
C PHE A 144 12.44 -17.54 -8.47
N THR A 145 13.76 -17.79 -8.54
CA THR A 145 14.76 -17.04 -7.76
C THR A 145 15.33 -15.79 -8.44
N SER A 146 14.97 -15.53 -9.70
CA SER A 146 15.58 -14.44 -10.48
C SER A 146 14.54 -13.68 -11.29
N PRO A 147 13.53 -13.05 -10.62
CA PRO A 147 12.46 -12.33 -11.29
C PRO A 147 13.04 -11.30 -12.27
N PRO A 148 12.46 -11.17 -13.49
CA PRO A 148 12.90 -10.17 -14.44
C PRO A 148 12.72 -8.78 -13.84
N GLU A 149 13.71 -7.91 -14.07
CA GLU A 149 13.71 -6.54 -13.58
C GLU A 149 13.36 -5.58 -14.72
N PRO A 150 12.35 -4.71 -14.55
CA PRO A 150 12.10 -3.64 -15.51
C PRO A 150 13.29 -2.66 -15.53
N PRO A 151 13.67 -2.14 -16.72
CA PRO A 151 14.87 -1.31 -16.85
C PRO A 151 14.70 0.06 -16.21
N LEU A 152 13.49 0.61 -16.26
CA LEU A 152 13.09 1.87 -15.62
C LEU A 152 11.86 1.61 -14.77
N VAL A 153 11.67 2.48 -13.78
CA VAL A 153 10.51 2.53 -12.89
C VAL A 153 10.22 3.98 -12.53
N VAL A 154 9.01 4.26 -12.04
CA VAL A 154 8.73 5.45 -11.23
C VAL A 154 9.16 5.16 -9.78
N GLU A 155 10.05 5.98 -9.20
CA GLU A 155 10.56 5.73 -7.83
C GLU A 155 9.43 5.57 -6.80
N GLU A 156 8.38 6.38 -6.91
CA GLU A 156 7.21 6.38 -6.03
C GLU A 156 6.47 5.02 -5.97
N TYR A 157 6.67 4.15 -6.97
CA TYR A 157 6.06 2.82 -7.06
C TYR A 157 7.03 1.68 -6.69
N LEU A 158 8.23 2.01 -6.19
CA LEU A 158 9.16 1.01 -5.67
C LEU A 158 9.04 0.92 -4.14
N PRO A 159 8.42 -0.15 -3.59
CA PRO A 159 8.34 -0.32 -2.14
C PRO A 159 9.72 -0.48 -1.51
N GLU A 160 9.90 0.13 -0.33
CA GLU A 160 10.92 -0.27 0.63
C GLU A 160 10.54 -1.63 1.22
N PRO A 161 11.38 -2.68 1.11
CA PRO A 161 11.02 -4.01 1.57
C PRO A 161 10.84 -4.07 3.09
N CYS A 162 9.69 -4.54 3.55
CA CYS A 162 9.39 -4.67 4.97
C CYS A 162 8.54 -5.92 5.27
N VAL A 163 8.67 -6.43 6.50
CA VAL A 163 7.77 -7.45 7.05
C VAL A 163 6.57 -6.78 7.70
N LEU A 164 5.45 -7.49 7.77
CA LEU A 164 4.21 -6.92 8.31
C LEU A 164 4.03 -7.24 9.79
N ALA A 165 3.52 -6.27 10.53
CA ALA A 165 2.95 -6.41 11.87
C ALA A 165 1.45 -6.09 11.81
N PRO A 166 0.61 -7.05 11.40
CA PRO A 166 -0.81 -6.78 11.16
C PRO A 166 -1.57 -6.58 12.47
N GLU A 167 -2.31 -5.48 12.56
CA GLU A 167 -3.24 -5.19 13.65
C GLU A 167 -4.70 -5.36 13.19
N GLN A 168 -5.54 -5.90 14.08
CA GLN A 168 -6.97 -5.97 13.83
C GLN A 168 -7.67 -4.78 14.47
N VAL A 169 -8.22 -3.90 13.64
CA VAL A 169 -8.96 -2.72 14.06
C VAL A 169 -10.46 -2.85 13.75
N THR A 170 -11.29 -2.04 14.42
CA THR A 170 -12.71 -1.89 14.10
C THR A 170 -12.91 -0.57 13.36
N GLU A 171 -13.55 -0.64 12.21
CA GLU A 171 -13.87 0.51 11.36
C GLU A 171 -15.38 0.64 11.16
N TYR A 172 -15.80 1.86 10.80
CA TYR A 172 -17.15 2.20 10.41
C TYR A 172 -17.16 2.90 9.03
N PRO A 173 -18.29 2.92 8.30
CA PRO A 173 -18.35 3.52 6.97
C PRO A 173 -17.92 4.99 6.96
N GLY A 174 -17.47 5.48 5.80
CA GLY A 174 -17.28 6.92 5.61
C GLY A 174 -18.59 7.69 5.79
N ALA A 175 -18.51 8.96 6.16
CA ALA A 175 -19.69 9.82 6.33
C ALA A 175 -20.62 9.83 5.09
N GLY A 176 -20.04 9.74 3.88
CA GLY A 176 -20.80 9.67 2.63
C GLY A 176 -21.62 8.40 2.43
N GLU A 177 -21.38 7.35 3.22
CA GLU A 177 -22.11 6.07 3.17
C GLU A 177 -23.13 5.94 4.31
N LEU A 178 -23.18 6.92 5.23
CA LEU A 178 -24.11 6.92 6.35
C LEU A 178 -25.50 7.45 5.96
N SER A 179 -26.51 6.97 6.69
CA SER A 179 -27.86 7.56 6.61
C SER A 179 -27.87 8.98 7.19
N GLY A 180 -28.81 9.80 6.73
CA GLY A 180 -29.00 11.16 7.27
C GLY A 180 -29.27 11.18 8.78
N GLU A 181 -30.00 10.20 9.31
CA GLU A 181 -30.25 10.07 10.75
C GLU A 181 -28.96 9.83 11.54
N LEU A 182 -28.08 8.96 11.04
CA LEU A 182 -26.78 8.72 11.69
C LEU A 182 -25.86 9.95 11.60
N LEU A 183 -25.89 10.67 10.48
CA LEU A 183 -25.13 11.91 10.33
C LEU A 183 -25.60 12.98 11.31
N GLU A 184 -26.91 13.13 11.50
CA GLU A 184 -27.47 14.05 12.50
C GLU A 184 -27.05 13.66 13.93
N GLN A 185 -27.07 12.36 14.25
CA GLN A 185 -26.62 11.87 15.56
C GLN A 185 -25.12 12.10 15.79
N ILE A 186 -24.29 11.82 14.78
CA ILE A 186 -22.84 12.05 14.84
C ILE A 186 -22.51 13.54 14.95
N GLY A 187 -23.29 14.41 14.30
CA GLY A 187 -23.15 15.87 14.42
C GLY A 187 -23.68 16.46 15.73
N ASP A 188 -24.41 15.70 16.55
CA ASP A 188 -24.95 16.17 17.82
C ASP A 188 -23.95 15.98 18.97
N TRP A 189 -23.27 17.06 19.34
CA TRP A 189 -22.32 17.10 20.47
C TRP A 189 -22.93 16.57 21.79
N SER A 190 -24.22 16.80 22.03
CA SER A 190 -24.86 16.38 23.28
C SER A 190 -24.91 14.86 23.42
N LEU A 191 -24.99 14.13 22.31
CA LEU A 191 -24.95 12.67 22.29
C LEU A 191 -23.56 12.14 22.65
N TRP A 192 -22.49 12.77 22.14
CA TRP A 192 -21.11 12.44 22.53
C TRP A 192 -20.86 12.65 24.03
N GLN A 193 -21.38 13.75 24.57
CA GLN A 193 -21.31 14.04 26.01
C GLN A 193 -22.10 13.02 26.84
N ALA A 194 -23.33 12.70 26.41
CA ALA A 194 -24.19 11.74 27.10
C ALA A 194 -23.62 10.31 27.06
N ALA A 195 -22.96 9.94 25.96
CA ALA A 195 -22.27 8.65 25.81
C ALA A 195 -21.03 8.53 26.71
N GLY A 196 -20.51 9.65 27.25
CA GLY A 196 -19.29 9.64 28.04
C GLY A 196 -18.06 9.24 27.23
N ALA A 197 -18.05 9.52 25.93
CA ALA A 197 -17.03 9.04 24.98
C ALA A 197 -15.64 9.67 25.17
N GLY A 198 -15.48 10.62 26.11
CA GLY A 198 -14.19 11.27 26.39
C GLY A 198 -13.67 12.15 25.25
N VAL A 199 -14.55 12.56 24.33
CA VAL A 199 -14.19 13.41 23.20
C VAL A 199 -13.73 14.78 23.69
N ASP A 200 -12.61 15.25 23.16
CA ASP A 200 -12.07 16.56 23.50
C ASP A 200 -13.04 17.68 23.11
N SER A 201 -13.17 18.69 23.99
CA SER A 201 -14.10 19.80 23.77
C SER A 201 -13.81 20.66 22.53
N SER A 202 -12.62 20.56 21.95
CA SER A 202 -12.27 21.18 20.66
C SER A 202 -13.13 20.68 19.51
N TYR A 203 -13.69 19.47 19.60
CA TYR A 203 -14.61 18.91 18.61
C TYR A 203 -16.06 19.39 18.76
N ALA A 204 -16.41 20.12 19.83
CA ALA A 204 -17.78 20.60 20.03
C ALA A 204 -18.37 21.42 18.85
N PRO A 205 -17.58 22.24 18.12
CA PRO A 205 -18.08 22.95 16.94
C PRO A 205 -18.25 22.08 15.69
N TYR A 206 -17.64 20.89 15.67
CA TYR A 206 -17.60 19.96 14.53
C TYR A 206 -17.54 18.49 14.99
N PRO A 207 -18.55 17.97 15.72
CA PRO A 207 -18.46 16.64 16.34
C PRO A 207 -18.27 15.50 15.34
N ASP A 208 -18.73 15.71 14.11
CA ASP A 208 -18.59 14.79 12.99
C ASP A 208 -17.14 14.57 12.54
N SER A 209 -16.26 15.56 12.70
CA SER A 209 -14.86 15.37 12.35
C SER A 209 -14.15 14.41 13.31
N PHE A 210 -14.60 14.31 14.57
CA PHE A 210 -14.09 13.28 15.50
C PHE A 210 -14.39 11.88 14.97
N TYR A 211 -15.62 11.64 14.50
CA TYR A 211 -15.99 10.37 13.89
C TYR A 211 -15.14 10.08 12.65
N GLY A 212 -15.01 11.05 11.74
CA GLY A 212 -14.23 10.90 10.52
C GLY A 212 -12.76 10.55 10.78
N SER A 213 -12.11 11.29 11.68
CA SER A 213 -10.68 11.15 11.94
C SER A 213 -10.32 9.96 12.84
N HIS A 214 -11.19 9.58 13.79
CA HIS A 214 -10.81 8.64 14.85
C HIS A 214 -11.59 7.33 14.88
N LEU A 215 -12.73 7.23 14.18
CA LEU A 215 -13.62 6.06 14.31
C LEU A 215 -14.01 5.45 12.97
N SER A 216 -14.18 6.25 11.92
CA SER A 216 -14.72 5.84 10.63
C SER A 216 -13.78 4.89 9.90
N VAL A 217 -13.04 5.37 8.91
CA VAL A 217 -12.21 4.52 8.06
C VAL A 217 -10.75 4.70 8.49
N ALA A 218 -10.06 3.63 8.87
CA ALA A 218 -8.65 3.70 9.20
C ALA A 218 -7.87 4.16 7.95
N PRO A 219 -6.92 5.10 8.11
CA PRO A 219 -5.97 5.44 7.08
C PRO A 219 -5.01 4.27 6.81
N GLY A 220 -4.13 4.43 5.83
CA GLY A 220 -3.05 3.48 5.64
C GLY A 220 -3.33 2.22 4.85
N TRP A 221 -2.36 1.31 4.93
CA TRP A 221 -2.41 0.01 4.31
C TRP A 221 -3.35 -0.90 5.09
N LYS A 222 -4.31 -1.50 4.40
CA LYS A 222 -5.28 -2.38 5.06
C LYS A 222 -5.86 -3.43 4.15
N VAL A 223 -6.22 -4.56 4.74
CA VAL A 223 -6.95 -5.65 4.08
C VAL A 223 -8.42 -5.60 4.47
N GLY A 224 -9.31 -5.57 3.47
CA GLY A 224 -10.75 -5.46 3.69
C GLY A 224 -11.15 -4.10 4.30
N GLY A 225 -12.08 -4.16 5.25
CA GLY A 225 -12.60 -2.97 5.94
C GLY A 225 -13.58 -2.17 5.09
N TRP A 226 -13.66 -0.87 5.35
CA TRP A 226 -14.51 0.06 4.61
C TRP A 226 -13.72 0.84 3.54
N PRO A 227 -14.31 1.07 2.35
CA PRO A 227 -13.73 1.98 1.38
C PRO A 227 -13.49 3.37 1.98
N MET A 228 -12.31 3.94 1.72
CA MET A 228 -12.07 5.36 1.98
C MET A 228 -12.36 6.14 0.71
N TRP A 229 -13.36 7.02 0.76
CA TRP A 229 -13.72 7.90 -0.36
C TRP A 229 -13.07 9.27 -0.17
N GLY A 230 -12.42 9.78 -1.21
CA GLY A 230 -11.74 11.08 -1.17
C GLY A 230 -11.65 11.74 -2.53
N TYR A 231 -11.23 10.97 -3.53
CA TYR A 231 -11.18 11.43 -4.92
C TYR A 231 -12.52 11.36 -5.65
N THR A 232 -13.35 10.36 -5.35
CA THR A 232 -14.68 10.20 -5.98
C THR A 232 -15.78 9.99 -4.94
N ASP A 233 -17.02 10.28 -5.32
CA ASP A 233 -18.19 9.95 -4.50
C ASP A 233 -18.35 8.43 -4.31
N PRO A 234 -18.92 7.98 -3.17
CA PRO A 234 -19.24 6.58 -2.95
C PRO A 234 -20.11 6.00 -4.05
N ALA A 235 -19.68 4.87 -4.62
CA ALA A 235 -20.41 4.20 -5.69
C ALA A 235 -20.35 2.68 -5.52
N PRO A 236 -21.47 1.95 -5.70
CA PRO A 236 -21.47 0.50 -5.70
C PRO A 236 -20.47 -0.06 -6.72
N ARG A 237 -19.69 -1.06 -6.30
CA ARG A 237 -18.77 -1.79 -7.19
C ARG A 237 -19.37 -3.14 -7.49
N SER A 238 -19.66 -3.39 -8.76
CA SER A 238 -20.20 -4.66 -9.25
C SER A 238 -19.17 -5.35 -10.13
N CYS A 239 -18.99 -6.64 -9.94
CA CYS A 239 -18.08 -7.45 -10.74
C CYS A 239 -18.50 -7.39 -12.21
N PRO A 240 -17.59 -7.02 -13.14
CA PRO A 240 -17.94 -6.92 -14.55
C PRO A 240 -18.26 -8.28 -15.19
N ALA A 241 -17.83 -9.39 -14.59
CA ALA A 241 -18.09 -10.74 -15.09
C ALA A 241 -19.47 -11.29 -14.69
N CYS A 242 -19.95 -11.00 -13.47
CA CYS A 242 -21.15 -11.64 -12.92
C CYS A 242 -22.15 -10.69 -12.25
N GLY A 243 -21.82 -9.41 -12.08
CA GLY A 243 -22.66 -8.40 -11.44
C GLY A 243 -22.74 -8.48 -9.92
N THR A 244 -22.09 -9.46 -9.27
CA THR A 244 -22.03 -9.54 -7.80
C THR A 244 -21.30 -8.32 -7.23
N ALA A 245 -21.81 -7.77 -6.12
CA ALA A 245 -21.14 -6.71 -5.38
C ALA A 245 -19.71 -7.17 -4.99
N MET A 246 -18.74 -6.29 -5.18
CA MET A 246 -17.34 -6.59 -4.90
C MET A 246 -16.97 -6.12 -3.51
N ASP A 247 -16.11 -6.89 -2.87
CA ASP A 247 -15.61 -6.60 -1.52
C ASP A 247 -14.24 -5.91 -1.61
N PRO A 248 -13.94 -4.95 -0.72
CA PRO A 248 -12.59 -4.41 -0.59
C PRO A 248 -11.60 -5.53 -0.28
N LEU A 249 -10.49 -5.58 -1.02
CA LEU A 249 -9.41 -6.55 -0.82
C LEU A 249 -8.25 -5.92 -0.07
N LEU A 250 -7.65 -4.88 -0.66
CA LEU A 250 -6.42 -4.27 -0.18
C LEU A 250 -6.44 -2.77 -0.51
N THR A 251 -6.18 -1.94 0.48
CA THR A 251 -5.83 -0.53 0.29
C THR A 251 -4.33 -0.39 0.36
N ILE A 252 -3.74 0.23 -0.65
CA ILE A 252 -2.33 0.60 -0.78
C ILE A 252 -2.28 2.12 -0.62
N ALA A 253 -1.83 2.60 0.53
CA ALA A 253 -1.86 4.02 0.84
C ALA A 253 -0.47 4.65 0.79
N THR A 254 -0.42 5.93 0.43
CA THR A 254 0.80 6.74 0.54
C THR A 254 1.22 6.94 1.99
N PHE A 255 0.26 7.13 2.90
CA PHE A 255 0.50 7.36 4.32
C PHE A 255 -0.32 6.40 5.17
N GLU A 256 0.30 5.83 6.22
CA GLU A 256 -0.35 5.03 7.25
C GLU A 256 -1.27 5.88 8.13
N TRP A 257 -0.83 7.08 8.50
CA TRP A 257 -1.54 8.03 9.36
C TRP A 257 -0.96 9.44 9.19
N ASP A 258 -1.62 10.43 9.77
CA ASP A 258 -1.23 11.85 9.82
C ASP A 258 -1.59 12.49 11.18
N SER A 259 -1.28 13.78 11.33
CA SER A 259 -1.48 14.51 12.59
C SER A 259 -2.94 14.64 13.04
N SER A 260 -3.91 14.43 12.15
CA SER A 260 -5.34 14.50 12.45
C SER A 260 -5.93 13.18 12.91
N ASN A 261 -5.25 12.06 12.69
CA ASN A 261 -5.81 10.72 12.87
C ASN A 261 -4.87 9.81 13.69
N GLY A 262 -4.11 10.41 14.61
CA GLY A 262 -3.14 9.73 15.48
C GLY A 262 -3.70 8.63 16.39
N SER A 263 -5.02 8.45 16.47
CA SER A 263 -5.64 7.27 17.11
C SER A 263 -5.40 5.97 16.36
N TRP A 264 -5.03 6.05 15.08
CA TRP A 264 -4.74 4.90 14.21
C TRP A 264 -3.26 4.54 14.14
N ILE A 265 -2.41 5.21 14.93
CA ILE A 265 -0.99 4.84 15.02
C ILE A 265 -0.89 3.40 15.56
N PRO A 266 -0.22 2.49 14.83
CA PRO A 266 0.00 1.12 15.30
C PRO A 266 0.60 1.09 16.70
N TYR A 267 0.24 0.09 17.51
CA TYR A 267 0.65 0.03 18.91
C TYR A 267 2.18 0.02 19.09
N GLU A 268 2.91 -0.65 18.21
CA GLU A 268 4.38 -0.64 18.19
C GLU A 268 4.98 0.74 17.93
N ASP A 269 4.27 1.60 17.18
CA ASP A 269 4.79 2.88 16.71
C ASP A 269 4.41 4.05 17.62
N GLN A 270 3.45 3.89 18.54
CA GLN A 270 2.97 4.98 19.41
C GLN A 270 4.08 5.65 20.23
N ALA A 271 5.01 4.86 20.76
CA ALA A 271 6.14 5.38 21.52
C ALA A 271 7.11 6.18 20.63
N ALA A 272 7.31 5.71 19.40
CA ALA A 272 8.22 6.32 18.44
C ALA A 272 7.61 7.56 17.77
N ALA A 273 6.31 7.56 17.50
CA ALA A 273 5.55 8.70 16.97
C ALA A 273 5.56 9.92 17.91
N SER A 274 5.70 9.69 19.21
CA SER A 274 5.83 10.75 20.22
C SER A 274 7.28 11.25 20.40
N SER A 275 8.24 10.63 19.71
CA SER A 275 9.66 10.93 19.84
C SER A 275 10.08 12.10 18.94
N THR A 276 11.04 12.91 19.42
CA THR A 276 11.70 13.93 18.60
C THR A 276 12.95 13.41 17.88
N ASP A 277 13.26 12.12 18.04
CA ASP A 277 14.42 11.49 17.42
C ASP A 277 14.23 11.43 15.89
N PRO A 278 15.13 12.02 15.10
CA PRO A 278 15.03 12.03 13.64
C PRO A 278 14.93 10.64 13.00
N ARG A 279 15.37 9.58 13.70
CA ARG A 279 15.30 8.19 13.22
C ARG A 279 13.86 7.68 13.05
N TYR A 280 12.88 8.32 13.71
CA TYR A 280 11.47 7.97 13.63
C TYR A 280 10.66 8.93 12.75
N ARG A 281 11.32 9.74 11.91
CA ARG A 281 10.66 10.77 11.09
C ARG A 281 9.77 10.19 9.97
N ASP A 282 9.94 8.91 9.61
CA ASP A 282 9.32 8.28 8.44
C ASP A 282 8.29 7.17 8.79
N LEU A 283 7.75 7.19 10.02
CA LEU A 283 6.80 6.17 10.48
C LEU A 283 5.43 6.23 9.78
N THR A 284 5.12 7.33 9.11
CA THR A 284 3.87 7.49 8.36
C THR A 284 3.98 6.88 6.96
N GLN A 285 5.18 6.56 6.46
CA GLN A 285 5.39 5.99 5.12
C GLN A 285 6.40 4.83 5.13
N PRO A 286 6.20 3.77 5.94
CA PRO A 286 7.18 2.69 6.08
C PRO A 286 7.47 1.95 4.77
N THR A 287 6.51 1.92 3.83
CA THR A 287 6.66 1.29 2.51
C THR A 287 7.31 2.22 1.49
N ARG A 288 7.44 3.52 1.77
CA ARG A 288 7.87 4.59 0.85
C ARG A 288 7.09 4.70 -0.47
N ILE A 289 5.97 4.01 -0.57
CA ILE A 289 5.09 4.11 -1.73
C ILE A 289 4.39 5.46 -1.71
N GLN A 290 4.31 6.09 -2.87
CA GLN A 290 3.50 7.28 -3.10
C GLN A 290 2.58 7.06 -4.29
N ILE A 291 1.30 7.37 -4.11
CA ILE A 291 0.27 7.24 -5.14
C ILE A 291 -0.23 8.65 -5.45
N GLY A 292 0.18 9.20 -6.60
CA GLY A 292 -0.12 10.58 -6.98
C GLY A 292 0.23 11.57 -5.86
N SER A 293 -0.62 12.57 -5.64
CA SER A 293 -0.39 13.60 -4.61
C SER A 293 -0.76 13.17 -3.17
N GLY A 294 -0.49 11.92 -2.79
CA GLY A 294 -0.84 11.37 -1.47
C GLY A 294 -2.14 10.57 -1.41
N TYR A 295 -2.62 10.11 -2.57
CA TYR A 295 -3.79 9.25 -2.69
C TYR A 295 -3.51 7.81 -2.21
N LYS A 296 -4.50 6.95 -2.38
CA LYS A 296 -4.40 5.51 -2.17
C LYS A 296 -4.97 4.75 -3.35
N GLN A 297 -4.45 3.56 -3.61
CA GLN A 297 -5.01 2.62 -4.56
C GLN A 297 -5.78 1.53 -3.80
N GLN A 298 -7.07 1.38 -4.12
CA GLN A 298 -7.94 0.36 -3.53
C GLN A 298 -8.21 -0.74 -4.53
N LEU A 299 -7.98 -1.97 -4.11
CA LEU A 299 -8.28 -3.18 -4.87
C LEU A 299 -9.55 -3.82 -4.32
N TYR A 300 -10.44 -4.22 -5.22
CA TYR A 300 -11.70 -4.88 -4.91
C TYR A 300 -11.75 -6.22 -5.61
N PHE A 301 -12.28 -7.25 -4.97
CA PHE A 301 -12.38 -8.58 -5.55
C PHE A 301 -13.82 -9.07 -5.60
N CYS A 302 -14.08 -10.02 -6.49
CA CYS A 302 -15.37 -10.68 -6.55
C CYS A 302 -15.40 -11.86 -5.58
N PRO A 303 -16.31 -11.88 -4.59
CA PRO A 303 -16.40 -13.02 -3.66
C PRO A 303 -16.95 -14.30 -4.31
N ALA A 304 -17.56 -14.19 -5.49
CA ALA A 304 -18.21 -15.32 -6.16
C ALA A 304 -17.22 -16.28 -6.86
N ALA A 305 -16.11 -15.77 -7.40
CA ALA A 305 -15.10 -16.59 -8.06
C ALA A 305 -13.72 -15.90 -8.05
N PRO A 306 -12.63 -16.62 -7.73
CA PRO A 306 -11.27 -16.06 -7.72
C PRO A 306 -10.78 -15.63 -9.11
N GLU A 307 -11.25 -16.28 -10.18
CA GLU A 307 -10.88 -16.00 -11.57
C GLU A 307 -11.57 -14.75 -12.15
N HIS A 308 -12.53 -14.18 -11.43
CA HIS A 308 -13.13 -12.91 -11.86
C HIS A 308 -12.15 -11.76 -11.69
N PRO A 309 -12.19 -10.76 -12.58
CA PRO A 309 -11.28 -9.62 -12.50
C PRO A 309 -11.50 -8.84 -11.21
N HIS A 310 -10.41 -8.38 -10.61
CA HIS A 310 -10.44 -7.34 -9.59
C HIS A 310 -10.69 -5.97 -10.22
N ILE A 311 -11.15 -5.02 -9.41
CA ILE A 311 -11.25 -3.61 -9.79
C ILE A 311 -10.24 -2.83 -8.96
N GLU A 312 -9.61 -1.85 -9.57
CA GLU A 312 -8.69 -0.91 -8.93
C GLU A 312 -9.26 0.51 -8.99
N LEU A 313 -9.03 1.29 -7.94
CA LEU A 313 -9.54 2.65 -7.81
C LEU A 313 -8.55 3.53 -7.05
N MET A 314 -8.22 4.70 -7.60
CA MET A 314 -7.51 5.76 -6.86
C MET A 314 -8.51 6.53 -5.98
N GLN A 315 -8.18 6.76 -4.71
CA GLN A 315 -8.97 7.53 -3.75
C GLN A 315 -8.16 8.50 -2.90
#